data_AF-A0A382B256-F1
#
_entry.id   AF-A0A382B256-F1
#
_cell.length_a   1.000
_cell.length_b   1.000
_cell.length_c   1.000
_cell.angle_alpha   90.00
_cell.angle_beta   90.00
_cell.angle_gamma   90.00
#
_symmetry.space_group_name_H-M   'P 1'
#
loop_
_entity.id
_entity.type
_entity.pdbx_description
1 polymer ?
#
loop_
_entity_poly.entity_id
_entity_poly.type
_entity_poly.pdbx_seq_one_letter_code
_entity_poly.pdbx_strand_id
1 'polypeptide(L)'
;MTTEQNLIGAIKKLESAVAVVNVEPKPDLLPHFSRIDELTAQLPGDTNRELIHYLRNKSYAKARLCLEGRQTEIEKGGCLR
;
A
#
# COMPACT_ATOMS: atom_id res chain seq x y z
N MET A 1 -2.47 -8.26 -15.92
CA MET A 1 -1.95 -7.24 -14.98
C MET A 1 -0.97 -7.91 -14.05
N THR A 2 0.13 -7.25 -13.67
CA THR A 2 1.10 -7.79 -12.69
C THR A 2 0.53 -7.67 -11.27
N THR A 3 1.02 -8.49 -10.33
CA THR A 3 0.67 -8.41 -8.91
C THR A 3 0.90 -7.00 -8.35
N GLU A 4 1.97 -6.34 -8.79
CA GLU A 4 2.32 -4.96 -8.42
C GLU A 4 1.25 -3.94 -8.85
N GLN A 5 0.76 -4.02 -10.11
CA GLN A 5 -0.31 -3.14 -10.60
C GLN A 5 -1.60 -3.33 -9.80
N ASN A 6 -1.93 -4.58 -9.44
CA ASN A 6 -3.08 -4.87 -8.58
C ASN A 6 -2.90 -4.30 -7.18
N LEU A 7 -1.68 -4.33 -6.65
CA LEU A 7 -1.32 -3.80 -5.33
C LEU A 7 -1.42 -2.28 -5.29
N ILE A 8 -0.94 -1.56 -6.32
CA ILE A 8 -1.13 -0.12 -6.47
C ILE A 8 -2.62 0.22 -6.46
N GLY A 9 -3.43 -0.51 -7.23
CA GLY A 9 -4.87 -0.31 -7.28
C GLY A 9 -5.56 -0.55 -5.94
N ALA A 10 -5.18 -1.61 -5.22
CA ALA A 10 -5.72 -1.93 -3.90
C ALA A 10 -5.37 -0.84 -2.86
N ILE A 11 -4.13 -0.35 -2.87
CA ILE A 11 -3.68 0.73 -2.00
C ILE A 11 -4.46 2.02 -2.29
N LYS A 12 -4.61 2.42 -3.56
CA LYS A 12 -5.38 3.62 -3.93
C LYS A 12 -6.85 3.54 -3.49
N LYS A 13 -7.46 2.34 -3.57
CA LYS A 13 -8.82 2.10 -3.06
C LYS A 13 -8.90 2.24 -1.54
N LEU A 14 -7.93 1.70 -0.80
CA LEU A 14 -7.83 1.89 0.65
C LEU A 14 -7.72 3.38 1.00
N GLU A 15 -6.82 4.12 0.35
CA GLU A 15 -6.62 5.55 0.57
C GLU A 15 -7.91 6.35 0.32
N SER A 16 -8.65 5.99 -0.74
CA SER A 16 -9.95 6.62 -1.06
C SER A 16 -11.01 6.33 0.00
N ALA A 17 -11.07 5.09 0.52
CA ALA A 17 -11.99 4.72 1.58
C ALA A 17 -11.64 5.41 2.91
N VAL A 18 -10.36 5.51 3.25
CA VAL A 18 -9.89 6.24 4.44
C VAL A 18 -10.24 7.72 4.35
N ALA A 19 -10.14 8.34 3.16
CA ALA A 19 -10.47 9.76 2.97
C ALA A 19 -11.94 10.11 3.31
N VAL A 20 -12.84 9.13 3.20
CA VAL A 20 -14.28 9.30 3.49
C VAL A 20 -14.72 8.58 4.77
N VAL A 21 -13.79 8.11 5.61
CA VAL A 21 -14.11 7.36 6.85
C VAL A 21 -14.95 8.17 7.86
N ASN A 22 -14.89 9.49 7.76
CA ASN A 22 -15.64 10.43 8.61
C ASN A 22 -17.03 10.77 8.05
N VAL A 23 -17.41 10.22 6.89
CA VAL A 23 -18.71 10.44 6.24
C VAL A 23 -19.61 9.23 6.48
N GLU A 24 -20.90 9.45 6.74
CA GLU A 24 -21.88 8.38 6.88
C GLU A 24 -22.56 8.03 5.54
N PRO A 25 -22.76 6.73 5.24
CA PRO A 25 -22.34 5.57 6.04
C PRO A 25 -20.82 5.32 5.97
N LYS A 26 -20.25 4.89 7.09
CA LYS A 26 -18.81 4.62 7.17
C LYS A 26 -18.41 3.49 6.22
N PRO A 27 -17.34 3.66 5.42
CA PRO A 27 -16.84 2.61 4.56
C PRO A 27 -16.20 1.48 5.39
N ASP A 28 -16.36 0.24 4.92
CA ASP A 28 -15.66 -0.90 5.50
C ASP A 28 -14.22 -0.98 4.99
N LEU A 29 -13.25 -0.84 5.90
CA LEU A 29 -11.82 -0.86 5.59
C LEU A 29 -11.21 -2.27 5.62
N LEU A 30 -11.84 -3.22 6.32
CA LEU A 30 -11.34 -4.60 6.44
C LEU A 30 -11.09 -5.28 5.10
N PRO A 31 -12.00 -5.26 4.11
CA PRO A 31 -11.78 -5.93 2.83
C PRO A 31 -10.59 -5.34 2.05
N HIS A 32 -10.28 -4.05 2.25
CA HIS A 32 -9.13 -3.42 1.62
C HIS A 32 -7.81 -3.95 2.19
N PHE A 33 -7.70 -4.10 3.51
CA PHE A 33 -6.50 -4.68 4.13
C PHE A 33 -6.30 -6.14 3.73
N SER A 34 -7.35 -6.96 3.82
CA SER A 34 -7.29 -8.38 3.42
C SER A 34 -6.83 -8.53 1.97
N ARG A 35 -7.33 -7.67 1.07
CA ARG A 35 -6.92 -7.71 -0.34
C ARG A 35 -5.45 -7.37 -0.54
N ILE A 36 -4.92 -6.42 0.22
CA ILE A 36 -3.50 -6.06 0.15
C ILE A 36 -2.64 -7.19 0.70
N ASP A 37 -3.05 -7.86 1.77
CA ASP A 37 -2.33 -9.00 2.35
C ASP A 37 -2.28 -10.20 1.39
N GLU A 38 -3.41 -10.52 0.73
CA GLU A 38 -3.47 -11.55 -0.32
C GLU A 38 -2.51 -11.27 -1.47
N LEU A 39 -2.47 -10.03 -1.95
CA LEU A 39 -1.59 -9.62 -3.04
C LEU A 39 -0.12 -9.60 -2.60
N THR A 40 0.15 -9.23 -1.36
CA THR A 40 1.48 -9.26 -0.77
C THR A 40 2.02 -10.69 -0.66
N ALA A 41 1.16 -11.66 -0.32
CA ALA A 41 1.53 -13.08 -0.28
C ALA A 41 1.84 -13.68 -1.67
N GLN A 42 1.37 -13.05 -2.74
CA GLN A 42 1.61 -13.46 -4.13
C GLN A 42 2.85 -12.80 -4.75
N LEU A 43 3.56 -11.95 -4.01
CA LEU A 43 4.78 -11.32 -4.49
C LEU A 43 5.92 -12.35 -4.62
N PRO A 44 6.73 -12.29 -5.69
CA PRO A 44 7.86 -13.20 -5.87
C PRO A 44 8.92 -13.01 -4.77
N GLY A 45 9.67 -14.06 -4.46
CA GLY A 45 10.71 -14.01 -3.41
C GLY A 45 11.85 -13.02 -3.66
N ASP A 46 12.05 -12.60 -4.92
CA ASP A 46 13.03 -11.59 -5.33
C ASP A 46 12.49 -10.15 -5.18
N THR A 47 11.26 -9.97 -4.70
CA THR A 47 10.66 -8.64 -4.52
C THR A 47 11.51 -7.76 -3.61
N ASN A 48 11.59 -6.47 -3.96
CA ASN A 48 12.30 -5.46 -3.18
C ASN A 48 11.97 -5.55 -1.68
N ARG A 49 13.02 -5.70 -0.85
CA ARG A 49 12.89 -5.83 0.61
C ARG A 49 12.24 -4.61 1.25
N GLU A 50 12.48 -3.41 0.72
CA GLU A 50 11.82 -2.18 1.21
C GLU A 50 10.32 -2.23 0.98
N LEU A 51 9.88 -2.67 -0.20
CA LEU A 51 8.46 -2.83 -0.50
C LEU A 51 7.79 -3.81 0.48
N ILE A 52 8.41 -4.97 0.71
CA ILE A 52 7.90 -5.95 1.68
C ILE A 52 7.83 -5.35 3.08
N HIS A 53 8.84 -4.57 3.48
CA HIS A 53 8.85 -3.87 4.77
C HIS A 53 7.69 -2.87 4.88
N TYR A 54 7.46 -2.03 3.87
CA TYR A 54 6.37 -1.07 3.88
C TYR A 54 5.00 -1.74 3.94
N LEU A 55 4.78 -2.83 3.19
CA LEU A 55 3.52 -3.58 3.19
C LEU A 55 3.25 -4.21 4.55
N ARG A 56 4.24 -4.86 5.16
CA ARG A 56 4.11 -5.48 6.49
C ARG A 56 3.85 -4.47 7.61
N ASN A 57 4.43 -3.28 7.51
CA ASN A 57 4.21 -2.19 8.46
C ASN A 57 2.99 -1.31 8.13
N LYS A 58 2.12 -1.74 7.19
CA LYS A 58 0.94 -0.99 6.74
C LYS A 58 1.26 0.45 6.29
N SER A 59 2.49 0.68 5.84
CA SER A 59 2.97 1.96 5.32
C SER A 59 2.60 2.08 3.84
N TYR A 60 1.29 2.04 3.55
CA TYR A 60 0.79 1.89 2.18
C TYR A 60 1.16 3.05 1.24
N ALA A 61 1.25 4.28 1.75
CA ALA A 61 1.72 5.42 0.95
C ALA A 61 3.16 5.23 0.45
N LYS A 62 4.06 4.71 1.31
CA LYS A 62 5.44 4.38 0.93
C LYS A 62 5.49 3.17 0.00
N ALA A 63 4.69 2.13 0.29
CA ALA A 63 4.58 0.98 -0.61
C ALA A 63 4.15 1.41 -2.02
N ARG A 64 3.20 2.34 -2.14
CA ARG A 64 2.75 2.90 -3.42
C ARG A 64 3.87 3.63 -4.16
N LEU A 65 4.59 4.52 -3.48
CA LEU A 65 5.74 5.24 -4.06
C LEU A 65 6.84 4.27 -4.51
N CYS A 66 7.09 3.21 -3.75
CA CYS A 66 8.03 2.14 -4.12
C CYS A 66 7.59 1.42 -5.41
N LEU A 67 6.33 1.00 -5.47
CA LEU A 67 5.74 0.33 -6.64
C LEU A 67 5.67 1.23 -7.89
N GLU A 68 5.51 2.54 -7.70
CA GLU A 68 5.48 3.54 -8.78
C GLU A 68 6.90 3.97 -9.21
N GLY A 69 7.97 3.42 -8.63
CA GLY A 69 9.36 3.79 -8.93
C GLY A 69 9.76 5.18 -8.41
N ARG A 70 8.96 5.76 -7.50
CA ARG A 70 9.10 7.10 -6.91
C ARG A 70 9.72 7.03 -5.51
N GLN A 71 10.59 6.04 -5.26
CA GLN A 71 11.22 5.81 -3.95
C GLN A 71 12.00 7.03 -3.45
N THR A 72 12.56 7.84 -4.36
CA THR A 72 13.27 9.09 -4.04
C THR A 72 12.40 10.16 -3.37
N GLU A 73 11.07 10.03 -3.41
CA GLU A 73 10.16 10.92 -2.70
C GLU A 73 9.87 10.47 -1.26
N ILE A 74 10.21 9.23 -0.90
CA ILE A 74 10.05 8.72 0.47
C ILE A 74 11.03 9.41 1.42
N GLU A 75 12.24 9.71 0.98
CA GLU A 75 13.29 10.35 1.79
C GLU A 75 12.98 11.81 2.16
N LYS A 76 12.15 12.50 1.36
CA LYS A 76 11.70 13.87 1.68
C LYS A 76 10.61 13.91 2.75
N GLY A 77 10.02 12.76 3.10
CA GLY A 77 8.99 12.60 4.13
C GLY A 77 9.48 11.70 5.27
N GLY A 78 10.36 12.27 6.11
CA GLY A 78 10.94 11.69 7.33
C GLY A 78 10.46 10.30 7.76
N CYS A 79 11.31 9.29 7.56
CA CYS A 79 11.49 8.33 8.64
C CYS A 79 12.16 9.11 9.77
N LEU A 80 11.37 9.57 10.75
CA LEU A 80 11.91 10.04 12.03
C LEU A 80 12.77 8.90 12.57
N ARG A 81 14.08 9.07 12.46
CA ARG A 81 15.09 8.20 13.06
C ARG A 81 15.32 8.64 14.50
#